data_AF-A0A950DM26-F1
#
_entry.id   AF-A0A950DM26-F1
#
_cell.length_a   1.000
_cell.length_b   1.000
_cell.length_c   1.000
_cell.angle_alpha   90.00
_cell.angle_beta   90.00
_cell.angle_gamma   90.00
#
_symmetry.space_group_name_H-M   'P 1'
#
loop_
_entity.id
_entity.type
_entity.pdbx_description
1 polymer ?
#
loop_
_entity_poly.entity_id
_entity_poly.type
_entity_poly.pdbx_seq_one_letter_code
_entity_poly.pdbx_strand_id
1 'polypeptide(L)' 'MDSLLQTSIQDPSKLIPLYATMGKLRLFASERTVKAAEAAMNKVIATYYMPKFDLKTRPPIDQNFDILRDFAESCRADLR' A
#
# COMPACT_ATOMS: atom_id res chain seq x y z
N MET A 1 -31.30 4.76 -2.34
CA MET A 1 -30.34 4.07 -3.22
C MET A 1 -28.95 4.45 -2.70
N ASP A 2 -28.65 4.13 -1.43
CA ASP A 2 -27.60 4.82 -0.66
C ASP A 2 -26.74 3.87 0.17
N SER A 3 -26.85 2.55 -0.07
CA SER A 3 -26.10 1.55 0.70
C SER A 3 -24.70 1.25 0.12
N LEU A 4 -24.38 1.73 -1.08
CA LEU A 4 -23.11 1.43 -1.76
C LEU A 4 -22.00 2.48 -1.50
N LEU A 5 -22.34 3.64 -0.92
CA LEU A 5 -21.38 4.70 -0.60
C LEU A 5 -20.87 4.66 0.85
N GLN A 6 -21.43 3.78 1.69
CA GLN A 6 -20.92 3.45 3.02
C GLN A 6 -19.79 2.40 2.99
N THR A 7 -19.06 2.26 1.88
CA THR A 7 -17.72 1.66 1.90
C THR A 7 -16.72 2.64 2.55
N SER A 8 -17.11 3.17 3.70
CA SER A 8 -16.37 4.21 4.39
C SER A 8 -15.01 3.66 4.79
N ILE A 9 -14.03 4.51 4.56
CA ILE A 9 -12.62 4.38 4.92
C ILE A 9 -12.46 4.49 6.46
N GLN A 10 -13.56 4.48 7.20
CA GLN A 10 -13.63 4.57 8.67
C GLN A 10 -13.57 3.20 9.34
N ASP A 11 -13.49 2.10 8.60
CA ASP A 11 -13.34 0.79 9.18
C ASP A 11 -11.84 0.44 9.35
N PRO A 12 -11.24 0.63 10.55
CA PRO A 12 -9.85 0.28 10.80
C PRO A 12 -9.58 -1.22 10.59
N SER A 13 -10.61 -2.08 10.53
CA SER A 13 -10.44 -3.50 10.22
C SER A 13 -9.74 -3.73 8.88
N LYS A 14 -9.86 -2.81 7.92
CA LYS A 14 -9.19 -2.89 6.61
C LYS A 14 -7.67 -2.69 6.69
N LEU A 15 -7.18 -2.06 7.74
CA LEU A 15 -5.74 -1.84 7.97
C LEU A 15 -5.13 -2.94 8.85
N ILE A 16 -5.93 -3.69 9.60
CA ILE A 16 -5.45 -4.81 10.44
C ILE A 16 -4.57 -5.79 9.65
N PRO A 17 -4.94 -6.27 8.43
CA PRO A 17 -4.09 -7.17 7.65
C PRO A 17 -2.76 -6.54 7.24
N LEU A 18 -2.76 -5.22 6.99
CA LEU A 18 -1.57 -4.46 6.61
C LEU A 18 -0.57 -4.41 7.78
N TYR A 19 -1.05 -4.11 8.99
CA TYR A 19 -0.24 -4.14 10.20
C TYR A 19 0.27 -5.54 10.55
N ALA A 20 -0.57 -6.57 10.40
CA ALA A 20 -0.16 -7.97 10.62
C ALA A 20 0.95 -8.40 9.64
N THR A 21 0.86 -7.96 8.38
CA THR A 21 1.88 -8.23 7.36
C THR A 21 3.19 -7.52 7.69
N MET A 22 3.13 -6.25 8.13
CA MET A 22 4.31 -5.53 8.61
C MET A 22 4.95 -6.20 9.83
N GLY A 23 4.15 -6.74 10.75
CA GLY A 23 4.65 -7.52 11.88
C GLY A 23 5.46 -8.73 11.42
N LYS A 24 4.98 -9.48 10.42
CA LYS A 24 5.71 -10.61 9.85
C LYS A 24 7.01 -10.16 9.16
N LEU A 25 6.96 -9.09 8.35
CA LEU A 25 8.15 -8.57 7.68
C LEU A 25 9.23 -8.16 8.68
N ARG A 26 8.87 -7.51 9.80
CA ARG A 26 9.82 -7.14 10.85
C ARG A 26 10.49 -8.33 11.55
N LEU A 27 9.87 -9.51 11.52
CA LEU A 27 10.43 -10.74 12.10
C LEU A 27 11.38 -11.48 11.15
N PHE A 28 11.14 -11.42 9.84
CA PHE A 28 11.78 -12.33 8.88
C PHE A 28 12.56 -11.64 7.75
N ALA A 29 12.29 -10.38 7.47
CA ALA A 29 12.91 -9.66 6.35
C ALA A 29 14.11 -8.83 6.80
N SER A 30 14.96 -8.43 5.86
CA SER A 30 16.05 -7.51 6.15
C SER A 30 15.53 -6.13 6.55
N GLU A 31 16.34 -5.37 7.30
CA GLU A 31 16.01 -3.98 7.65
C GLU A 31 15.71 -3.12 6.41
N ARG A 32 16.42 -3.39 5.30
CA ARG A 32 16.17 -2.74 4.01
C ARG A 32 14.76 -3.04 3.49
N THR A 33 14.36 -4.30 3.48
CA THR A 33 13.03 -4.72 3.02
C THR A 33 11.93 -4.17 3.91
N VAL A 34 12.14 -4.14 5.24
CA VAL A 34 11.20 -3.52 6.17
C VAL A 34 10.99 -2.04 5.86
N LYS A 35 12.07 -1.27 5.66
CA LYS A 35 11.98 0.16 5.30
C LYS A 35 11.25 0.38 3.96
N ALA A 36 11.53 -0.45 2.97
CA ALA A 36 10.85 -0.38 1.67
C ALA A 36 9.35 -0.69 1.79
N ALA A 37 8.97 -1.66 2.65
CA ALA A 37 7.59 -1.99 2.94
C ALA A 37 6.85 -0.85 3.66
N GLU A 38 7.49 -0.19 4.63
CA GLU A 38 6.93 0.96 5.34
C GLU A 38 6.69 2.14 4.39
N ALA A 39 7.65 2.41 3.48
CA ALA A 39 7.50 3.45 2.47
C ALA A 39 6.31 3.16 1.52
N ALA A 40 6.16 1.91 1.08
CA ALA A 40 5.03 1.49 0.26
C ALA A 40 3.69 1.61 1.01
N MET A 41 3.65 1.20 2.29
CA MET A 41 2.47 1.32 3.15
C MET A 41 2.04 2.78 3.30
N ASN A 42 2.97 3.69 3.54
CA ASN A 42 2.69 5.13 3.63
C ASN A 42 2.13 5.70 2.34
N LYS A 43 2.66 5.29 1.17
CA LYS A 43 2.13 5.70 -0.14
C LYS A 43 0.70 5.17 -0.35
N VAL A 44 0.43 3.91 -0.01
CA VAL A 44 -0.92 3.32 -0.08
C VAL A 44 -1.88 4.10 0.82
N ILE A 45 -1.53 4.33 2.08
CA ILE A 45 -2.35 5.10 3.03
C ILE A 45 -2.62 6.51 2.50
N ALA A 46 -1.61 7.19 1.95
CA ALA A 46 -1.79 8.52 1.36
C ALA A 46 -2.86 8.53 0.25
N THR A 47 -2.94 7.49 -0.59
CA THR A 47 -3.98 7.41 -1.64
C THR A 47 -5.41 7.33 -1.07
N TYR A 48 -5.61 6.81 0.14
CA TYR A 48 -6.92 6.81 0.80
C TYR A 48 -7.35 8.20 1.30
N TYR A 49 -6.38 9.09 1.56
CA TYR A 49 -6.63 10.48 1.98
C TYR A 49 -6.68 11.47 0.81
N MET A 50 -6.35 11.03 -0.41
CA MET A 50 -6.52 11.84 -1.60
C MET A 50 -8.01 11.96 -1.98
N PRO A 51 -8.44 13.10 -2.54
CA PRO A 51 -9.79 13.22 -3.09
C PRO A 51 -10.03 12.10 -4.12
N LYS A 52 -11.21 11.49 -4.09
CA LYS A 52 -11.56 10.38 -4.98
C LYS A 52 -11.34 10.82 -6.43
N PHE A 53 -10.37 10.20 -7.10
CA PHE A 53 -10.15 10.41 -8.52
C PHE A 53 -11.36 9.88 -9.31
N ASP A 54 -11.86 10.68 -10.24
CA ASP A 54 -12.77 10.16 -11.26
C ASP A 54 -11.97 9.20 -12.15
N LEU A 55 -12.42 7.95 -12.21
CA LEU A 55 -11.80 6.93 -13.06
C LEU A 55 -11.80 7.33 -14.54
N LYS A 56 -12.71 8.24 -14.95
CA LYS A 56 -12.79 8.80 -16.31
C LYS A 56 -11.70 9.84 -16.58
N THR A 57 -11.12 10.46 -15.56
CA THR A 57 -10.02 11.44 -15.68
C THR A 57 -8.68 10.86 -15.23
N ARG A 58 -8.59 9.54 -15.00
CA ARG A 58 -7.37 8.88 -14.56
C ARG A 58 -6.31 8.99 -15.65
N PRO A 59 -5.15 9.63 -15.40
CA PRO A 59 -4.05 9.60 -16.35
C PRO A 59 -3.57 8.15 -16.55
N PRO A 60 -2.99 7.80 -17.72
CA PRO A 60 -2.41 6.48 -17.96
C PRO A 60 -1.47 6.10 -16.81
N ILE A 61 -1.45 4.82 -16.43
CA ILE A 61 -0.54 4.34 -15.38
C ILE A 61 0.90 4.51 -15.88
N ASP A 62 1.51 5.62 -15.48
CA ASP A 62 2.94 5.88 -15.61
C ASP A 62 3.71 4.87 -14.74
N GLN A 63 4.84 4.36 -15.24
CA GLN A 63 5.75 3.47 -14.51
C GLN A 63 6.24 4.09 -13.18
N ASN A 64 6.23 5.43 -13.04
CA ASN A 64 6.51 6.14 -11.80
C ASN A 64 5.41 5.98 -10.72
N PHE A 65 4.25 5.42 -11.05
CA PHE A 65 3.17 5.12 -10.09
C PHE A 65 3.24 3.71 -9.50
N ASP A 66 4.26 2.91 -9.81
CA ASP A 66 4.45 1.60 -9.19
C ASP A 66 4.95 1.75 -7.73
N ILE A 67 4.02 2.11 -6.83
CA ILE A 67 4.27 2.31 -5.41
C ILE A 67 4.88 1.10 -4.68
N LEU A 68 4.83 -0.09 -5.32
CA LEU A 68 5.32 -1.34 -4.76
C LEU A 68 6.69 -1.76 -5.32
N ARG A 69 7.23 -1.06 -6.32
CA ARG A 69 8.48 -1.42 -7.02
C ARG A 69 9.65 -1.64 -6.06
N ASP A 70 9.97 -0.64 -5.25
CA ASP A 70 11.12 -0.67 -4.33
C ASP A 70 11.00 -1.80 -3.28
N PHE A 71 9.77 -2.03 -2.82
CA PHE A 71 9.48 -3.11 -1.87
C PHE A 71 9.69 -4.47 -2.55
N ALA A 72 9.13 -4.68 -3.74
CA ALA A 72 9.29 -5.92 -4.48
C ALA A 72 10.75 -6.22 -4.84
N GLU A 73 11.52 -5.20 -5.21
CA GLU A 73 12.96 -5.34 -5.48
C GLU A 73 13.75 -5.71 -4.23
N SER A 74 13.42 -5.12 -3.08
CA SER A 74 14.06 -5.46 -1.81
C SER A 74 13.74 -6.91 -1.38
N CYS A 75 12.48 -7.34 -1.53
CA CYS A 75 12.13 -8.75 -1.30
C CYS A 75 12.91 -9.71 -2.21
N ARG A 76 13.10 -9.38 -3.49
CA ARG A 76 13.90 -10.22 -4.40
C ARG A 76 15.37 -10.27 -3.99
N ALA A 77 15.90 -9.18 -3.43
CA ALA A 77 17.28 -9.14 -2.95
C ALA A 77 17.47 -10.04 -1.71
N ASP A 78 16.48 -10.11 -0.82
CA ASP A 78 16.51 -10.99 0.37
C ASP A 78 16.45 -12.49 0.03
N LEU A 79 16.01 -12.85 -1.19
CA LEU A 79 15.93 -14.24 -1.67
C LEU A 79 17.19 -14.74 -2.39
N ARG A 80 18.18 -13.87 -2.61
CA ARG A 80 19.46 -14.19 -3.25
C ARG A 80 20.51 -14.56 -2.22
#